data_AF-A0A849TL42-F1
#
_entry.id   AF-A0A849TL42-F1
#
_cell.length_a   1.000
_cell.length_b   1.000
_cell.length_c   1.000
_cell.angle_alpha   90.00
_cell.angle_beta   90.00
_cell.angle_gamma   90.00
#
_symmetry.space_group_name_H-M   'P 1'
#
loop_
_entity.id
_entity.type
_entity.pdbx_description
1 polymer ?
#
loop_
_entity_poly.entity_id
_entity_poly.type
_entity_poly.pdbx_seq_one_letter_code
_entity_poly.pdbx_strand_id
1 'polypeptide(L)'
;MIARFSGLIACLALTLLLATSGGLAKAEMTRAPEPAVLTAQRVVVETIAKGLVHPWGMQFLPDGRMLVTERSGRLRLVAADGNVLPPIGGVPQVFASGQGGLLDVMLDTDFAKTSIVYLSYAEARGAGT
;
A
#
# COMPACT_ATOMS: atom_id res chain seq x y z
N MET A 1 54.06 -44.15 36.72
CA MET A 1 53.55 -45.53 36.62
C MET A 1 52.63 -45.59 35.39
N ILE A 2 53.23 -45.80 34.20
CA ILE A 2 53.00 -46.94 33.28
C ILE A 2 51.61 -46.86 32.60
N ALA A 3 51.50 -46.19 31.45
CA ALA A 3 51.53 -46.71 30.07
C ALA A 3 50.26 -47.49 29.66
N ARG A 4 49.62 -47.13 28.53
CA ARG A 4 49.74 -47.88 27.26
C ARG A 4 49.36 -47.07 26.01
N PHE A 5 50.22 -47.24 25.01
CA PHE A 5 50.13 -46.90 23.58
C PHE A 5 49.08 -47.72 22.82
N SER A 6 48.52 -47.16 21.72
CA SER A 6 48.63 -47.68 20.33
C SER A 6 47.39 -47.40 19.46
N GLY A 7 47.62 -46.81 18.28
CA GLY A 7 46.64 -46.63 17.19
C GLY A 7 46.96 -45.40 16.33
N LEU A 8 48.16 -45.33 15.73
CA LEU A 8 48.35 -45.37 14.26
C LEU A 8 47.27 -44.59 13.49
N ILE A 9 47.56 -43.38 13.01
CA ILE A 9 48.13 -43.15 11.66
C ILE A 9 47.43 -44.02 10.61
N ALA A 10 46.24 -43.60 10.17
CA ALA A 10 45.69 -43.89 8.85
C ALA A 10 44.35 -43.14 8.71
N CYS A 11 44.42 -41.88 8.29
CA CYS A 11 43.42 -41.16 7.48
C CYS A 11 43.71 -39.66 7.40
N LEU A 12 44.99 -39.26 7.51
CA LEU A 12 45.48 -37.94 7.09
C LEU A 12 45.58 -37.84 5.55
N ALA A 13 44.61 -38.44 4.85
CA ALA A 13 44.50 -38.52 3.39
C ALA A 13 43.03 -38.53 2.93
N LEU A 14 42.15 -37.86 3.68
CA LEU A 14 40.80 -37.51 3.21
C LEU A 14 40.58 -35.98 3.20
N THR A 15 41.65 -35.24 2.96
CA THR A 15 41.64 -33.79 2.72
C THR A 15 41.36 -33.42 1.26
N LEU A 16 41.01 -34.35 0.37
CA LEU A 16 40.87 -33.99 -1.05
C LEU A 16 39.96 -34.93 -1.85
N LEU A 17 38.65 -34.97 -1.57
CA LEU A 17 37.61 -35.16 -2.61
C LEU A 17 36.21 -35.06 -2.00
N LEU A 18 35.64 -33.85 -2.00
CA LEU A 18 34.23 -33.52 -2.22
C LEU A 18 34.08 -32.01 -2.03
N ALA A 19 34.79 -31.28 -2.89
CA ALA A 19 34.35 -29.98 -3.31
C ALA A 19 33.04 -30.18 -4.10
N THR A 20 31.89 -30.00 -3.46
CA THR A 20 30.62 -29.79 -4.18
C THR A 20 29.75 -28.78 -3.44
N SER A 21 29.58 -27.64 -4.11
CA SER A 21 28.52 -26.64 -3.94
C SER A 21 28.45 -25.90 -2.60
N GLY A 22 29.59 -25.40 -2.12
CA GLY A 22 29.62 -24.12 -1.39
C GLY A 22 29.37 -22.95 -2.34
N GLY A 23 28.30 -23.02 -3.14
CA GLY A 23 27.82 -21.89 -3.91
C GLY A 23 26.98 -21.05 -2.97
N LEU A 24 27.58 -20.03 -2.35
CA LEU A 24 26.81 -18.86 -1.95
C LEU A 24 26.18 -18.35 -3.25
N ALA A 25 24.94 -18.77 -3.51
CA ALA A 25 24.10 -18.13 -4.49
C ALA A 25 24.02 -16.68 -4.04
N LYS A 26 24.83 -15.84 -4.68
CA LYS A 26 24.71 -14.40 -4.60
C LYS A 26 23.25 -14.17 -4.92
N ALA A 27 22.49 -13.59 -3.99
CA ALA A 27 21.18 -13.09 -4.32
C ALA A 27 21.39 -12.08 -5.44
N GLU A 28 21.25 -12.52 -6.68
CA GLU A 28 21.15 -11.64 -7.82
C GLU A 28 19.78 -10.99 -7.65
N MET A 29 19.75 -9.91 -6.87
CA MET A 29 18.71 -8.92 -7.02
C MET A 29 18.68 -8.59 -8.50
N THR A 30 17.61 -8.98 -9.18
CA THR A 30 17.34 -8.50 -10.53
C THR A 30 17.40 -6.98 -10.45
N ARG A 31 18.46 -6.40 -11.03
CA ARG A 31 18.58 -4.95 -11.12
C ARG A 31 17.41 -4.51 -11.98
N ALA A 32 16.41 -3.87 -11.36
CA ALA A 32 15.37 -3.20 -12.11
C ALA A 32 16.08 -2.25 -13.08
N PRO A 33 15.63 -2.16 -14.35
CA PRO A 33 16.15 -1.17 -15.28
C PRO A 33 16.15 0.20 -14.58
N GLU A 34 17.21 0.97 -14.74
CA GLU A 34 17.16 2.35 -14.26
C GLU A 34 15.95 3.01 -14.93
N PRO A 35 15.11 3.74 -14.16
CA PRO A 35 13.98 4.43 -14.74
C PRO A 35 14.52 5.30 -15.87
N ALA A 36 13.90 5.19 -17.05
CA ALA A 36 14.24 6.05 -18.17
C ALA A 36 14.28 7.50 -17.67
N VAL A 37 15.36 8.21 -17.97
CA VAL A 37 15.49 9.62 -17.63
C VAL A 37 14.39 10.35 -18.39
N LEU A 38 13.24 10.55 -17.72
CA LEU A 38 12.18 11.38 -18.24
C LEU A 38 12.76 12.78 -18.38
N THR A 39 12.83 13.29 -19.60
CA THR A 39 13.10 14.71 -19.82
C THR A 39 12.03 15.47 -19.03
N ALA A 40 12.45 16.40 -18.16
CA ALA A 40 11.51 17.11 -17.28
C ALA A 40 10.41 17.78 -18.12
N GLN A 41 9.22 17.19 -18.15
CA GLN A 41 8.06 17.77 -18.79
C GLN A 41 7.48 18.83 -17.86
N ARG A 42 7.02 19.95 -18.42
CA ARG A 42 6.38 21.00 -17.66
C ARG A 42 5.02 20.50 -17.16
N VAL A 43 4.89 20.32 -15.86
CA VAL A 43 3.61 20.05 -15.19
C VAL A 43 2.99 21.37 -14.76
N VAL A 44 1.72 21.59 -15.10
CA VAL A 44 0.93 22.71 -14.58
C VAL A 44 0.06 22.17 -13.45
N VAL A 45 0.15 22.80 -12.29
CA VAL A 45 -0.65 22.43 -11.10
C VAL A 45 -1.73 23.48 -10.91
N GLU A 46 -2.98 23.04 -10.85
CA GLU A 46 -4.13 23.87 -10.57
C GLU A 46 -4.83 23.37 -9.31
N THR A 47 -5.21 24.30 -8.43
CA THR A 47 -5.98 23.95 -7.23
C THR A 47 -7.46 23.93 -7.56
N ILE A 48 -8.06 22.74 -7.60
CA ILE A 48 -9.48 22.56 -7.88
C ILE A 48 -10.35 22.87 -6.64
N ALA A 49 -9.92 22.43 -5.45
CA ALA A 49 -10.69 22.61 -4.22
C ALA A 49 -9.79 22.90 -3.01
N LYS A 50 -10.33 23.60 -2.02
CA LYS A 50 -9.67 23.93 -0.75
C LYS A 50 -10.58 23.60 0.44
N GLY A 51 -10.01 23.53 1.64
CA GLY A 51 -10.80 23.32 2.87
C GLY A 51 -11.21 21.87 3.13
N LEU A 52 -10.63 20.91 2.39
CA LEU A 52 -10.71 19.48 2.70
C LEU A 52 -9.78 19.16 3.88
N VAL A 53 -10.18 18.23 4.73
CA VAL A 53 -9.42 17.82 5.92
C VAL A 53 -8.99 16.37 5.78
N HIS A 54 -7.69 16.15 5.54
CA HIS A 54 -7.11 14.82 5.29
C HIS A 54 -7.88 14.02 4.22
N PRO A 55 -8.00 14.55 2.98
CA PRO A 55 -8.64 13.80 1.89
C PRO A 55 -7.88 12.49 1.61
N TRP A 56 -8.61 11.40 1.36
CA TRP A 56 -8.05 10.06 1.14
C TRP A 56 -8.29 9.54 -0.28
N GLY A 57 -9.55 9.33 -0.63
CA GLY A 57 -10.00 8.85 -1.94
C GLY A 57 -10.93 9.86 -2.60
N MET A 58 -11.04 9.78 -3.93
CA MET A 58 -11.95 10.61 -4.69
C MET A 58 -12.48 9.90 -5.93
N GLN A 59 -13.69 10.26 -6.33
CA GLN A 59 -14.36 9.69 -7.49
C GLN A 59 -15.22 10.74 -8.18
N PHE A 60 -15.03 10.90 -9.50
CA PHE A 60 -15.84 11.78 -10.32
C PHE A 60 -17.26 11.23 -10.48
N LEU A 61 -18.24 12.11 -10.40
CA LEU A 61 -19.62 11.84 -10.76
C LEU A 61 -19.85 12.16 -12.25
N PRO A 62 -20.86 11.54 -12.90
CA PRO A 62 -21.14 11.79 -14.32
C PRO A 62 -21.46 13.24 -14.69
N ASP A 63 -21.84 14.06 -13.70
CA ASP A 63 -22.17 15.48 -13.87
C ASP A 63 -21.00 16.43 -13.59
N GLY A 64 -19.78 15.90 -13.43
CA GLY A 64 -18.57 16.68 -13.21
C GLY A 64 -18.30 17.07 -11.76
N ARG A 65 -19.19 16.72 -10.82
CA ARG A 65 -18.90 16.82 -9.38
C ARG A 65 -17.93 15.71 -8.95
N MET A 66 -17.41 15.80 -7.72
CA MET A 66 -16.55 14.77 -7.14
C MET A 66 -17.03 14.38 -5.75
N LEU A 67 -17.06 13.08 -5.48
CA LEU A 67 -17.05 12.57 -4.12
C LEU A 67 -15.61 12.54 -3.62
N VAL A 68 -15.37 13.01 -2.40
CA VAL A 68 -14.06 12.98 -1.74
C VAL A 68 -14.23 12.46 -0.32
N THR A 69 -13.52 11.39 0.03
CA THR A 69 -13.48 10.90 1.41
C THR A 69 -12.44 11.66 2.21
N GLU A 70 -12.78 12.01 3.45
CA GLU A 70 -11.86 12.57 4.43
C GLU A 70 -11.63 11.52 5.52
N ARG A 71 -10.36 11.23 5.84
CA ARG A 71 -9.95 10.15 6.75
C ARG A 71 -10.74 10.12 8.06
N SER A 72 -11.10 11.30 8.58
CA SER A 72 -11.89 11.46 9.81
C SER A 72 -13.28 10.84 9.79
N GLY A 73 -13.76 10.32 8.66
CA GLY A 73 -15.10 9.71 8.55
C GLY A 73 -16.12 10.57 7.83
N ARG A 74 -15.69 11.51 6.97
CA ARG A 74 -16.62 12.40 6.25
C ARG A 74 -16.54 12.17 4.76
N LEU A 75 -17.68 12.04 4.10
CA LEU A 75 -17.78 12.07 2.64
C LEU A 75 -18.16 13.49 2.21
N ARG A 76 -17.35 14.13 1.37
CA ARG A 76 -17.59 15.47 0.84
C ARG A 76 -18.07 15.37 -0.60
N LEU A 77 -18.96 16.27 -0.97
CA LEU A 77 -19.27 16.56 -2.36
C LEU A 77 -18.55 17.85 -2.76
N VAL A 78 -17.71 17.78 -3.77
CA VAL A 78 -17.09 18.94 -4.40
C VAL A 78 -17.86 19.24 -5.68
N ALA A 79 -18.40 20.45 -5.77
CA ALA A 79 -19.10 20.92 -6.96
C ALA A 79 -18.13 21.09 -8.14
N ALA A 80 -18.66 21.17 -9.36
CA ALA A 80 -17.84 21.29 -10.58
C ALA A 80 -16.99 22.58 -10.63
N ASP A 81 -17.36 23.59 -9.83
CA ASP A 81 -16.61 24.84 -9.66
C ASP A 81 -15.56 24.80 -8.53
N GLY A 82 -15.39 23.64 -7.89
CA GLY A 82 -14.45 23.45 -6.78
C GLY A 82 -15.00 23.73 -5.39
N ASN A 83 -16.25 24.20 -5.27
CA ASN A 83 -16.85 24.47 -3.96
C ASN A 83 -17.09 23.18 -3.17
N VAL A 84 -16.54 23.12 -1.96
CA VAL A 84 -16.70 21.95 -1.08
C VAL A 84 -17.96 22.11 -0.25
N LEU A 85 -18.96 21.26 -0.50
CA LEU A 85 -20.25 21.29 0.18
C LEU A 85 -20.19 20.66 1.58
N PRO A 86 -21.24 20.81 2.41
CA PRO A 86 -21.34 20.11 3.68
C PRO A 86 -21.20 18.59 3.53
N PRO A 87 -20.72 17.87 4.57
CA PRO A 87 -20.59 16.42 4.52
C PRO A 87 -21.90 15.71 4.19
N ILE A 88 -21.81 14.69 3.34
CA ILE A 88 -22.91 13.77 3.04
C ILE A 88 -23.12 12.86 4.27
N GLY A 89 -24.38 12.71 4.69
CA GLY A 89 -24.77 11.80 5.78
C GLY A 89 -24.86 10.34 5.34
N GLY A 90 -25.13 9.43 6.29
CA GLY A 90 -25.26 7.99 5.99
C GLY A 90 -23.93 7.24 5.79
N VAL A 91 -22.80 7.91 6.03
CA VAL A 91 -21.47 7.31 6.04
C VAL A 91 -21.28 6.47 7.32
N PRO A 92 -20.65 5.28 7.25
CA PRO A 92 -20.39 4.46 8.42
C PRO A 92 -19.53 5.17 9.46
N GLN A 93 -19.68 4.79 10.73
CA GLN A 93 -18.70 5.16 11.76
C GLN A 93 -17.37 4.47 11.45
N VAL A 94 -16.26 5.20 11.62
CA VAL A 94 -14.92 4.72 11.27
C VAL A 94 -13.97 4.79 12.46
N PHE A 95 -12.97 3.92 12.46
CA PHE A 95 -11.83 3.99 13.36
C PHE A 95 -10.73 4.87 12.76
N ALA A 96 -10.80 6.18 13.04
CA ALA A 96 -9.84 7.17 12.54
C ALA A 96 -8.59 7.26 13.44
N SER A 97 -7.67 6.30 13.31
CA SER A 97 -6.39 6.29 14.05
C SER A 97 -5.24 5.81 13.17
N GLY A 98 -4.09 6.50 13.20
CA GLY A 98 -2.95 6.20 12.32
C GLY A 98 -3.35 6.26 10.84
N GLN A 99 -3.32 5.10 10.18
CA GLN A 99 -3.75 4.91 8.79
C GLN A 99 -5.22 4.44 8.67
N GLY A 100 -5.93 4.29 9.78
CA GLY A 100 -7.36 3.98 9.78
C GLY A 100 -8.23 5.22 9.52
N GLY A 101 -9.41 4.99 8.97
CA GLY A 101 -10.42 6.03 8.72
C GLY A 101 -11.43 5.63 7.66
N LEU A 102 -12.08 6.63 7.06
CA LEU A 102 -12.78 6.46 5.79
C LEU A 102 -11.74 6.51 4.66
N LEU A 103 -11.74 5.48 3.83
CA LEU A 103 -10.70 5.23 2.86
C LEU A 103 -11.24 5.48 1.45
N ASP A 104 -11.28 4.45 0.59
CA ASP A 104 -11.60 4.62 -0.82
C ASP A 104 -13.10 4.76 -1.10
N VAL A 105 -13.42 5.35 -2.24
CA VAL A 105 -14.79 5.55 -2.77
C VAL A 105 -14.86 5.13 -4.23
N MET A 106 -15.87 4.36 -4.59
CA MET A 106 -16.10 3.93 -5.97
C MET A 106 -17.58 4.00 -6.32
N LEU A 107 -17.91 4.33 -7.57
CA LEU A 107 -19.28 4.22 -8.05
C LEU A 107 -19.54 2.80 -8.55
N ASP A 108 -20.78 2.36 -8.45
CA ASP A 108 -21.25 1.20 -9.19
C ASP A 108 -21.09 1.40 -10.70
N THR A 109 -20.84 0.31 -11.43
CA THR A 109 -20.64 0.36 -12.89
C THR A 109 -21.87 0.93 -13.60
N ASP A 110 -23.07 0.72 -13.03
CA ASP A 110 -24.35 1.22 -13.53
C ASP A 110 -24.90 2.38 -12.66
N PHE A 111 -24.01 3.19 -12.06
CA PHE A 111 -24.35 4.27 -11.12
C PHE A 111 -25.48 5.20 -11.58
N ALA A 112 -25.55 5.53 -12.88
CA ALA A 112 -26.62 6.37 -13.43
C ALA A 112 -28.04 5.77 -13.21
N LYS A 113 -28.14 4.45 -13.00
CA LYS A 113 -29.37 3.73 -12.70
C LYS A 113 -29.47 3.37 -11.21
N THR A 114 -28.36 2.96 -10.59
CA THR A 114 -28.36 2.38 -9.23
C THR A 114 -28.14 3.41 -8.13
N SER A 115 -27.43 4.50 -8.44
CA SER A 115 -26.92 5.47 -7.46
C SER A 115 -26.12 4.82 -6.32
N ILE A 116 -25.55 3.63 -6.54
CA ILE A 116 -24.78 2.90 -5.52
C ILE A 116 -23.35 3.43 -5.46
N VAL A 117 -22.92 3.77 -4.25
CA VAL A 117 -21.54 4.14 -3.93
C VAL A 117 -20.95 3.11 -2.98
N TYR A 118 -19.78 2.59 -3.31
CA TYR A 118 -18.99 1.72 -2.47
C TYR A 118 -17.98 2.53 -1.67
N LEU A 119 -17.85 2.21 -0.39
CA LEU A 119 -16.89 2.82 0.52
C LEU A 119 -16.07 1.71 1.19
N SER A 120 -14.76 1.95 1.33
CA SER A 120 -13.93 1.17 2.25
C SER A 120 -13.59 2.01 3.48
N TYR A 121 -13.50 1.36 4.64
CA TYR A 121 -13.18 2.04 5.89
C TYR A 121 -12.54 1.08 6.89
N ALA A 122 -11.78 1.62 7.83
CA ALA A 122 -11.32 0.89 9.00
C ALA A 122 -12.43 0.88 10.05
N GLU A 123 -12.84 -0.30 10.49
CA GLU A 123 -13.76 -0.49 11.61
C GLU A 123 -12.95 -0.83 12.86
N ALA A 124 -13.34 -0.27 14.01
CA ALA A 124 -12.78 -0.69 15.29
C ALA A 124 -13.28 -2.09 15.61
N ARG A 125 -12.38 -3.07 15.60
CA ARG A 125 -12.64 -4.39 16.19
C ARG A 125 -12.01 -4.43 17.57
N GLY A 126 -12.62 -5.16 18.51
CA GLY A 126 -12.00 -5.46 19.81
C GLY A 126 -10.67 -6.20 19.66
N ALA A 127 -10.10 -6.70 20.77
CA ALA A 127 -8.89 -7.52 20.71
C ALA A 127 -9.11 -8.68 19.71
N GLY A 128 -8.46 -8.60 18.56
CA GLY A 128 -8.50 -9.67 17.57
C GLY A 128 -8.02 -10.96 18.23
N THR A 129 -8.79 -12.03 18.07
CA THR A 129 -8.42 -13.37 18.53
C THR A 129 -7.30 -13.95 17.70
#